data_AF-A0A178IIH6-F1
#
_entry.id   AF-A0A178IIH6-F1
#
_cell.length_a   1.000
_cell.length_b   1.000
_cell.length_c   1.000
_cell.angle_alpha   90.00
_cell.angle_beta   90.00
_cell.angle_gamma   90.00
#
_symmetry.space_group_name_H-M   'P 1'
#
loop_
_entity.id
_entity.type
_entity.pdbx_description
1 polymer ?
#
loop_
_entity_poly.entity_id
_entity_poly.type
_entity_poly.pdbx_seq_one_letter_code
_entity_poly.pdbx_strand_id
1 'polypeptide(L)'
;MKNINQKQIIRNSTATAESDGNTGSFFFEPIDPREEARAQTIEAFTRLLIWFAEGANVTQRGIRATVALYCVRPDLINGITLEQIGEMGGIGGKAVFSIAKDFRASMGLVA
;
A
#
# COMPACT_ATOMS: atom_id res chain seq x y z
N MET A 1 -32.56 46.06 41.97
CA MET A 1 -31.40 46.08 42.88
C MET A 1 -31.72 45.23 44.11
N LYS A 2 -31.19 44.00 44.21
CA LYS A 2 -31.17 43.19 45.44
C LYS A 2 -29.87 42.37 45.50
N ASN A 3 -29.02 42.84 46.41
CA ASN A 3 -27.95 42.23 47.20
C ASN A 3 -27.20 40.96 46.73
N ILE A 4 -25.92 41.24 46.51
CA ILE A 4 -24.72 40.41 46.64
C ILE A 4 -24.77 39.56 47.93
N ASN A 5 -24.50 38.25 47.83
CA ASN A 5 -24.06 37.44 48.97
C ASN A 5 -22.69 36.82 48.64
N GLN A 6 -21.69 37.40 49.29
CA GLN A 6 -20.26 37.36 48.98
C GLN A 6 -19.53 36.31 49.84
N LYS A 7 -20.10 35.11 50.01
CA LYS A 7 -19.58 34.14 51.02
C LYS A 7 -19.38 32.71 50.54
N GLN A 8 -18.93 32.52 49.31
CA GLN A 8 -18.37 31.23 48.88
C GLN A 8 -17.20 31.40 47.92
N ILE A 9 -16.29 32.30 48.29
CA ILE A 9 -14.90 32.21 47.89
C ILE A 9 -14.23 31.28 48.91
N ILE A 10 -13.33 30.41 48.43
CA ILE A 10 -12.40 29.56 49.18
C ILE A 10 -12.96 28.19 49.64
N ARG A 11 -13.07 27.26 48.68
CA ARG A 11 -12.55 25.89 48.88
C ARG A 11 -11.71 25.52 47.66
N ASN A 12 -10.44 25.23 47.94
CA ASN A 12 -9.36 25.09 46.98
C ASN A 12 -9.41 23.77 46.20
N SER A 13 -8.89 23.86 44.98
CA SER A 13 -8.05 22.89 44.26
C SER A 13 -8.63 21.55 43.85
N THR A 14 -8.86 21.40 42.55
CA THR A 14 -8.00 20.55 41.70
C THR A 14 -8.02 21.09 40.27
N ALA A 15 -6.85 21.49 39.78
CA ALA A 15 -6.62 21.73 38.37
C ALA A 15 -6.67 20.40 37.61
N THR A 16 -7.33 20.39 36.45
CA THR A 16 -7.15 19.51 35.27
C THR A 16 -8.39 19.73 34.39
N ALA A 17 -8.36 19.96 33.09
CA ALA A 17 -7.29 20.16 32.13
C ALA A 17 -7.91 20.91 30.94
N GLU A 18 -7.07 21.69 30.28
CA GLU A 18 -7.07 22.10 28.88
C GLU A 18 -8.33 21.81 28.03
N SER A 19 -8.93 22.90 27.54
CA SER A 19 -9.78 22.92 26.37
C SER A 19 -8.93 22.71 25.11
N ASP A 20 -8.45 21.50 24.88
CA ASP A 20 -7.80 21.14 23.62
C ASP A 20 -8.84 20.58 22.65
N GLY A 21 -9.35 21.49 21.81
CA GLY A 21 -10.09 21.13 20.61
C GLY A 21 -9.25 20.16 19.77
N ASN A 22 -9.88 19.03 19.41
CA ASN A 22 -9.39 18.01 18.46
C ASN A 22 -8.53 16.85 19.00
N THR A 23 -8.74 16.38 20.23
CA THR A 23 -8.17 15.10 20.71
C THR A 23 -8.95 13.84 20.28
N GLY A 24 -10.08 14.01 19.57
CA GLY A 24 -10.95 12.90 19.17
C GLY A 24 -10.42 12.02 18.02
N SER A 25 -9.33 12.40 17.36
CA SER A 25 -8.86 11.71 16.14
C SER A 25 -7.93 10.51 16.40
N PHE A 26 -7.52 10.26 17.65
CA PHE A 26 -6.58 9.18 17.96
C PHE A 26 -7.27 7.83 18.25
N PHE A 27 -8.55 7.85 18.65
CA PHE A 27 -9.32 6.66 19.02
C PHE A 27 -10.40 6.36 17.98
N PHE A 28 -10.04 6.28 16.69
CA PHE A 28 -10.93 5.67 15.71
C PHE A 28 -11.17 4.21 16.10
N GLU A 29 -12.42 3.77 15.99
CA GLU A 29 -12.76 2.36 16.12
C GLU A 29 -11.91 1.57 15.11
N PRO A 30 -11.25 0.46 15.51
CA PRO A 30 -10.42 -0.31 14.60
C PRO A 30 -11.24 -0.70 13.37
N ILE A 31 -10.71 -0.42 12.18
CA ILE A 31 -11.28 -0.92 10.93
C ILE A 31 -11.38 -2.43 11.06
N ASP A 32 -12.49 -3.04 10.63
CA ASP A 32 -12.61 -4.50 10.59
C ASP A 32 -11.38 -5.05 9.84
N PRO A 33 -10.56 -5.91 10.46
CA PRO A 33 -9.36 -6.47 9.83
C PRO A 33 -9.64 -7.11 8.47
N ARG A 34 -10.86 -7.63 8.26
CA ARG A 34 -11.28 -8.20 6.98
C ARG A 34 -11.50 -7.12 5.91
N GLU A 35 -12.09 -5.98 6.27
CA GLU A 35 -12.27 -4.86 5.35
C GLU A 35 -10.92 -4.25 4.99
N GLU A 36 -10.03 -4.09 5.96
CA GLU A 36 -8.67 -3.60 5.73
C GLU A 36 -7.89 -4.55 4.81
N ALA A 37 -7.90 -5.86 5.09
CA ALA A 37 -7.23 -6.85 4.24
C ALA A 37 -7.77 -6.85 2.81
N ARG A 38 -9.08 -6.66 2.62
CA ARG A 38 -9.70 -6.54 1.30
C ARG A 38 -9.22 -5.28 0.58
N ALA A 39 -9.20 -4.14 1.25
CA ALA A 39 -8.73 -2.88 0.69
C ALA A 39 -7.26 -2.98 0.26
N GLN A 40 -6.40 -3.54 1.12
CA GLN A 40 -4.98 -3.77 0.81
C GLN A 40 -4.80 -4.72 -0.38
N THR A 41 -5.62 -5.78 -0.46
CA THR A 41 -5.59 -6.72 -1.59
C THR A 41 -5.99 -6.03 -2.89
N ILE A 42 -7.06 -5.23 -2.89
CA ILE A 42 -7.51 -4.46 -4.06
C ILE A 42 -6.44 -3.45 -4.50
N GLU A 43 -5.78 -2.78 -3.54
CA GLU A 43 -4.70 -1.85 -3.84
C GLU A 43 -3.50 -2.57 -4.48
N ALA A 44 -3.12 -3.73 -3.96
CA ALA A 44 -2.06 -4.55 -4.54
C ALA A 44 -2.39 -4.98 -5.98
N PHE A 45 -3.63 -5.44 -6.23
CA PHE A 45 -4.07 -5.79 -7.58
C PHE A 45 -4.11 -4.56 -8.51
N THR A 46 -4.56 -3.41 -8.02
CA THR A 46 -4.60 -2.17 -8.79
C THR A 46 -3.21 -1.76 -9.24
N ARG A 47 -2.23 -1.75 -8.33
CA ARG A 47 -0.82 -1.45 -8.67
C ARG A 47 -0.25 -2.45 -9.67
N LEU A 48 -0.54 -3.73 -9.49
CA LEU A 48 -0.11 -4.78 -10.41
C LEU A 48 -0.65 -4.58 -11.83
N LEU A 49 -1.95 -4.29 -11.95
CA LEU A 49 -2.61 -4.05 -13.23
C LEU A 49 -2.12 -2.77 -13.91
N ILE A 50 -1.91 -1.69 -13.16
CA ILE A 50 -1.32 -0.46 -13.68
C ILE A 50 0.08 -0.73 -14.24
N TRP A 51 0.90 -1.47 -13.48
CA TRP A 51 2.26 -1.81 -13.91
C TRP A 51 2.26 -2.66 -15.19
N PHE A 52 1.31 -3.60 -15.35
CA PHE A 52 1.12 -4.31 -16.62
C PHE A 52 0.76 -3.36 -17.76
N ALA A 53 -0.14 -2.41 -17.52
CA ALA A 53 -0.67 -1.50 -18.52
C ALA A 53 0.38 -0.54 -19.11
N GLU A 54 1.51 -0.32 -18.41
CA GLU A 54 2.65 0.45 -18.93
C GLU A 54 3.26 -0.15 -20.21
N GLY A 55 2.96 -1.41 -20.57
CA GLY A 55 3.38 -2.01 -21.84
C GLY A 55 2.68 -1.36 -23.02
N ALA A 56 3.43 -0.97 -24.06
CA ALA A 56 2.91 -0.24 -25.21
C ALA A 56 1.98 -1.07 -26.11
N ASN A 57 2.10 -2.39 -26.07
CA ASN A 57 1.27 -3.33 -26.83
C ASN A 57 0.98 -4.60 -26.02
N VAL A 58 0.08 -5.42 -26.53
CA VAL A 58 -0.37 -6.65 -25.85
C VAL A 58 0.80 -7.58 -25.52
N THR A 59 1.76 -7.75 -26.43
CA THR A 59 2.95 -8.58 -26.17
C THR A 59 3.77 -8.04 -25.00
N GLN A 60 4.05 -6.74 -24.96
CA GLN A 60 4.80 -6.13 -23.84
C GLN A 60 4.05 -6.22 -22.51
N ARG A 61 2.72 -6.10 -22.53
CA ARG A 61 1.88 -6.31 -21.33
C ARG A 61 1.94 -7.77 -20.87
N GLY A 62 1.93 -8.71 -21.81
CA GLY A 62 2.09 -10.15 -21.53
C GLY A 62 3.45 -10.50 -20.95
N ILE A 63 4.54 -9.91 -21.46
CA ILE A 63 5.89 -10.06 -20.89
C ILE A 63 5.89 -9.55 -19.45
N ARG A 64 5.39 -8.33 -19.21
CA ARG A 64 5.28 -7.77 -17.86
C ARG A 64 4.50 -8.70 -16.92
N ALA A 65 3.32 -9.17 -17.34
CA ALA A 65 2.52 -10.10 -16.55
C ALA A 65 3.29 -11.39 -16.19
N THR A 66 4.00 -11.96 -17.16
CA THR A 66 4.80 -13.18 -16.97
C THR A 66 5.99 -12.94 -16.06
N VAL A 67 6.67 -11.80 -16.18
CA VAL A 67 7.79 -11.41 -15.31
C VAL A 67 7.32 -11.18 -13.87
N ALA A 68 6.17 -10.55 -13.66
CA ALA A 68 5.61 -10.39 -12.32
C ALA A 68 5.28 -11.76 -11.69
N LEU A 69 4.71 -12.67 -12.48
CA LEU A 69 4.45 -14.04 -12.03
C LEU A 69 5.76 -14.77 -11.68
N TYR A 70 6.80 -14.63 -12.51
CA TYR A 70 8.15 -15.13 -12.22
C TYR A 70 8.67 -14.62 -10.87
N CYS A 71 8.49 -13.33 -10.59
CA CYS A 71 9.02 -12.69 -9.38
C CYS A 71 8.27 -13.08 -8.09
N VAL A 72 6.96 -13.36 -8.18
CA VAL A 72 6.11 -13.60 -7.00
C VAL A 72 5.84 -15.09 -6.77
N ARG A 73 5.64 -15.85 -7.85
CA ARG A 73 5.29 -17.28 -7.84
C ARG A 73 5.98 -18.02 -9.01
N PRO A 74 7.31 -18.19 -8.96
CA PRO A 74 8.06 -18.88 -10.01
C PRO A 74 7.65 -20.36 -10.19
N ASP A 75 6.99 -20.95 -9.20
CA ASP A 75 6.41 -22.28 -9.30
C ASP A 75 5.23 -22.37 -10.28
N LEU A 76 4.54 -21.26 -10.55
CA LEU A 76 3.38 -21.22 -11.47
C LEU A 76 3.77 -21.11 -12.95
N ILE A 77 5.05 -20.92 -13.25
CA ILE A 77 5.58 -20.77 -14.62
C ILE A 77 6.37 -21.99 -15.08
N ASN A 78 6.20 -23.15 -14.43
CA ASN A 78 6.78 -24.43 -14.85
C ASN A 78 8.30 -24.41 -15.10
N GLY A 79 9.05 -23.62 -14.32
CA GLY A 79 10.51 -23.56 -14.41
C GLY A 79 11.06 -22.76 -15.61
N ILE A 80 10.22 -22.02 -16.33
CA ILE A 80 10.66 -21.13 -17.41
C ILE A 80 11.63 -20.08 -16.85
N THR A 81 12.79 -19.91 -17.48
CA THR A 81 13.78 -18.91 -17.06
C THR A 81 13.41 -17.51 -17.53
N LEU A 82 14.03 -16.50 -16.92
CA LEU A 82 13.80 -15.12 -17.31
C LEU A 82 14.27 -14.85 -18.76
N GLU A 83 15.37 -15.47 -19.21
CA GLU A 83 15.80 -15.37 -20.61
C GLU A 83 14.75 -15.94 -21.56
N GLN A 84 14.18 -17.11 -21.24
CA GLN A 84 13.15 -17.75 -22.07
C GLN A 84 11.89 -16.88 -22.17
N ILE A 85 11.48 -16.22 -21.07
CA ILE A 85 10.39 -15.23 -21.10
C ILE A 85 10.71 -14.09 -22.08
N GLY A 86 11.95 -13.59 -22.04
CA GLY A 86 12.41 -12.55 -22.96
C GLY A 86 12.36 -13.00 -24.42
N GLU A 87 12.90 -14.18 -24.71
CA GLU A 87 12.92 -14.77 -26.06
C GLU A 87 11.51 -14.95 -26.63
N MET A 88 10.58 -15.49 -25.84
CA MET A 88 9.17 -15.62 -26.24
C MET A 88 8.50 -14.27 -26.53
N GLY A 89 8.94 -13.22 -25.84
CA GLY A 89 8.49 -11.84 -26.02
C GLY A 89 9.22 -11.06 -27.11
N GLY A 90 10.22 -11.66 -27.77
CA GLY A 90 11.07 -10.98 -28.75
C GLY A 90 11.98 -9.90 -28.16
N ILE A 91 12.31 -9.98 -26.86
CA ILE A 91 13.23 -9.05 -26.18
C ILE A 91 14.46 -9.80 -25.65
N GLY A 92 15.61 -9.13 -25.63
CA GLY A 92 16.85 -9.74 -25.16
C GLY A 92 16.86 -9.97 -23.64
N GLY A 93 17.70 -10.91 -23.18
CA GLY A 93 17.87 -11.26 -21.76
C GLY A 93 18.15 -10.07 -20.83
N LYS A 94 18.95 -9.09 -21.28
CA LYS A 94 19.20 -7.86 -20.50
C LYS A 94 17.95 -7.00 -20.31
N ALA A 95 17.08 -6.94 -21.32
CA ALA A 95 15.87 -6.12 -21.27
C ALA A 95 14.85 -6.74 -20.31
N VAL A 96 14.61 -8.05 -20.41
CA VAL A 96 13.70 -8.76 -19.50
C VAL A 96 14.20 -8.76 -18.05
N PHE A 97 15.53 -8.84 -17.85
CA PHE A 97 16.14 -8.67 -16.52
C PHE A 97 15.90 -7.26 -15.94
N SER A 98 16.02 -6.22 -16.76
CA SER A 98 15.70 -4.84 -16.33
C SER A 98 14.23 -4.74 -15.90
N ILE A 99 13.31 -5.31 -16.69
CA ILE A 99 11.88 -5.32 -16.36
C ILE A 99 11.60 -6.02 -15.02
N ALA A 100 12.29 -7.13 -14.74
CA ALA A 100 12.14 -7.84 -13.47
C ALA A 100 12.67 -7.02 -12.28
N LYS A 101 13.80 -6.33 -12.47
CA LYS A 101 14.35 -5.42 -11.46
C LYS A 101 13.40 -4.25 -11.19
N ASP A 102 12.86 -3.66 -12.25
CA ASP A 102 11.91 -2.55 -12.15
C ASP A 102 10.62 -2.99 -11.45
N PHE A 103 10.08 -4.17 -11.77
CA PHE A 103 8.94 -4.76 -11.07
C PHE A 103 9.19 -4.89 -9.57
N ARG A 104 10.32 -5.50 -9.19
CA ARG A 104 10.68 -5.71 -7.79
C ARG A 104 10.76 -4.39 -7.03
N ALA A 105 11.39 -3.37 -7.64
CA ALA A 105 11.47 -2.02 -7.08
C ALA A 105 10.08 -1.38 -6.93
N SER A 106 9.22 -1.43 -7.96
CA SER A 106 7.87 -0.87 -7.93
C SER A 106 6.96 -1.53 -6.89
N MET A 107 7.20 -2.81 -6.57
CA MET A 107 6.42 -3.58 -5.61
C MET A 107 7.04 -3.64 -4.21
N GLY A 108 8.18 -2.96 -3.99
CA GLY A 108 8.88 -3.00 -2.70
C GLY A 108 9.49 -4.36 -2.35
N LEU A 109 9.67 -5.23 -3.35
CA LEU A 109 10.37 -6.51 -3.20
C LEU A 109 11.87 -6.22 -3.20
N VAL A 110 12.57 -6.50 -2.10
CA VAL A 110 14.00 -6.23 -1.97
C VAL A 110 14.78 -6.93 -3.09
N ALA A 111 15.70 -6.20 -3.71
CA ALA A 111 16.47 -6.59 -4.90
C ALA A 111 17.15 -7.95 -4.74
#